data_AF-A0A820ERN2-F1
#
_entry.id   AF-A0A820ERN2-F1
#
_cell.length_a   1.000
_cell.length_b   1.000
_cell.length_c   1.000
_cell.angle_alpha   90.00
_cell.angle_beta   90.00
_cell.angle_gamma   90.00
#
_symmetry.space_group_name_H-M   'P 1'
#
loop_
_entity.id
_entity.type
_entity.pdbx_description
1 polymer ?
#
loop_
_entity_poly.entity_id
_entity_poly.type
_entity_poly.pdbx_seq_one_letter_code
_entity_poly.pdbx_strand_id
1 'polypeptide(L)'
;NTLLKQKFPLRKTINNQSQVYVFGHRNPDTDAITSALVYADFLRRKKINAKAYRLGDLNNETKFVLKRAGMKPPDMLPSYLAAGTAVALVDHNESQQSMENLKMMRVTYVVDHHRLGDLTTLEPIYLRFEP
;
A
#
# COMPACT_ATOMS: atom_id res chain seq x y z
N ASN A 1 54.81 11.72 6.58
CA ASN A 1 54.10 10.71 7.40
C ASN A 1 52.99 11.41 8.19
N THR A 2 51.94 11.87 7.49
CA THR A 2 50.83 12.58 8.13
C THR A 2 49.55 12.15 7.43
N LEU A 3 48.97 11.07 7.98
CA LEU A 3 47.78 10.41 7.50
C LEU A 3 46.56 11.35 7.60
N LEU A 4 46.00 11.69 6.44
CA LEU A 4 44.68 12.30 6.29
C LEU A 4 43.62 11.35 6.87
N LYS A 5 43.21 11.60 8.11
CA LYS A 5 41.97 11.05 8.67
C LYS A 5 40.78 11.77 8.03
N GLN A 6 40.41 11.37 6.81
CA GLN A 6 39.08 11.65 6.29
C GLN A 6 38.06 10.92 7.17
N LYS A 7 37.39 11.68 8.04
CA LYS A 7 36.21 11.22 8.77
C LYS A 7 35.11 10.97 7.75
N PHE A 8 34.96 9.72 7.32
CA PHE A 8 33.73 9.26 6.69
C PHE A 8 32.58 9.51 7.68
N PRO A 9 31.49 10.19 7.29
CA PRO A 9 30.33 10.29 8.16
C PRO A 9 29.79 8.88 8.37
N LEU A 10 29.78 8.43 9.63
CA LEU A 10 29.11 7.20 10.05
C LEU A 10 27.69 7.22 9.48
N ARG A 11 27.41 6.32 8.53
CA ARG A 11 26.05 6.04 8.07
C ARG A 11 25.22 5.80 9.33
N LYS A 12 24.35 6.75 9.67
CA LYS A 12 23.26 6.50 10.61
C LYS A 12 22.49 5.33 10.02
N THR A 13 22.57 4.16 10.64
CA THR A 13 21.67 3.04 10.36
C THR A 13 20.30 3.46 10.86
N ILE A 14 19.63 4.33 10.12
CA ILE A 14 18.19 4.53 10.28
C ILE A 14 17.61 3.23 9.72
N ASN A 15 17.17 2.33 10.61
CA ASN A 15 16.20 1.30 10.26
C ASN A 15 14.89 2.02 9.89
N ASN A 16 14.89 2.70 8.75
CA ASN A 16 13.71 3.32 8.19
C ASN A 16 13.08 2.27 7.29
N GLN A 17 12.31 1.35 7.89
CA GLN A 17 11.39 0.60 7.07
C GLN A 17 10.36 1.60 6.55
N SER A 18 10.51 1.97 5.27
CA SER A 18 9.58 2.86 4.58
C SER A 18 8.18 2.28 4.69
N GLN A 19 7.22 3.13 5.06
CA GLN A 19 5.82 2.71 5.23
C GLN A 19 5.26 2.21 3.88
N VAL A 20 4.62 1.05 3.90
CA VAL A 20 3.83 0.50 2.79
C VAL A 20 2.41 1.05 2.90
N TYR A 21 1.96 1.69 1.83
CA TYR A 21 0.60 2.22 1.71
C TYR A 21 -0.28 1.15 1.07
N VAL A 22 -1.25 0.65 1.84
CA VAL A 22 -2.14 -0.44 1.42
C VAL A 22 -3.50 0.14 1.07
N PHE A 23 -4.01 -0.09 -0.13
CA PHE A 23 -5.30 0.45 -0.55
C PHE A 23 -5.96 -0.40 -1.65
N GLY A 24 -7.29 -0.35 -1.69
CA GLY A 24 -8.11 -0.91 -2.78
C GLY A 24 -8.38 0.10 -3.90
N HIS A 25 -9.35 -0.19 -4.77
CA HIS A 25 -9.69 0.65 -5.93
C HIS A 25 -10.35 2.00 -5.55
N ARG A 26 -10.44 2.90 -6.54
CA ARG A 26 -10.85 4.31 -6.41
C ARG A 26 -12.29 4.49 -5.92
N ASN A 27 -13.17 3.54 -6.24
CA ASN A 27 -14.57 3.56 -5.84
C ASN A 27 -14.81 2.41 -4.84
N PRO A 28 -14.20 2.48 -3.65
CA PRO A 28 -14.00 1.32 -2.81
C PRO A 28 -15.34 0.74 -2.35
N ASP A 29 -15.47 -0.56 -2.49
CA ASP A 29 -16.55 -1.33 -1.89
C ASP A 29 -16.09 -1.95 -0.56
N THR A 30 -16.90 -2.86 -0.04
CA THR A 30 -16.61 -3.51 1.24
C THR A 30 -15.35 -4.38 1.18
N ASP A 31 -15.08 -5.06 0.06
CA ASP A 31 -13.87 -5.87 -0.09
C ASP A 31 -12.63 -4.97 -0.08
N ALA A 32 -12.54 -4.00 -0.99
CA ALA A 32 -11.44 -3.04 -1.07
C ALA A 32 -11.02 -2.45 0.29
N ILE A 33 -12.00 -2.04 1.12
CA ILE A 33 -11.74 -1.45 2.44
C ILE A 33 -11.31 -2.48 3.47
N THR A 34 -12.03 -3.61 3.56
CA THR A 34 -11.74 -4.64 4.56
C THR A 34 -10.44 -5.35 4.26
N SER A 35 -10.18 -5.67 2.99
CA SER A 35 -8.92 -6.23 2.51
C SER A 35 -7.75 -5.28 2.78
N ALA A 36 -7.90 -3.96 2.61
CA ALA A 36 -6.84 -3.02 2.93
C ALA A 36 -6.51 -3.02 4.44
N LEU A 37 -7.53 -3.03 5.30
CA LEU A 37 -7.37 -3.11 6.75
C LEU A 37 -6.68 -4.41 7.19
N VAL A 38 -7.18 -5.55 6.70
CA VAL A 38 -6.67 -6.89 7.03
C VAL A 38 -5.25 -7.07 6.52
N TYR A 39 -4.98 -6.69 5.28
CA TYR A 39 -3.66 -6.87 4.68
C TYR A 39 -2.61 -5.96 5.31
N ALA A 40 -2.95 -4.70 5.65
CA ALA A 40 -2.06 -3.85 6.43
C ALA A 40 -1.75 -4.45 7.80
N ASP A 41 -2.74 -5.05 8.48
CA ASP A 41 -2.52 -5.74 9.75
C ASP A 41 -1.62 -6.98 9.60
N PHE A 42 -1.86 -7.78 8.55
CA PHE A 42 -1.03 -8.93 8.21
C PHE A 42 0.43 -8.53 7.98
N LEU A 43 0.68 -7.49 7.19
CA LEU A 43 2.03 -6.96 6.94
C LEU A 43 2.70 -6.47 8.24
N ARG A 44 1.96 -5.77 9.11
CA ARG A 44 2.46 -5.36 10.43
C ARG A 44 2.84 -6.56 11.31
N ARG A 45 2.05 -7.64 11.30
CA ARG A 45 2.40 -8.90 12.00
C ARG A 45 3.65 -9.56 11.44
N LYS A 46 3.94 -9.35 10.15
CA LYS A 46 5.20 -9.75 9.49
C LYS A 46 6.36 -8.77 9.74
N LYS A 47 6.20 -7.80 10.64
CA LYS A 47 7.19 -6.74 10.95
C LYS A 47 7.51 -5.86 9.75
N ILE A 48 6.51 -5.61 8.89
CA ILE A 48 6.58 -4.64 7.80
C ILE A 48 5.74 -3.42 8.22
N ASN A 49 6.33 -2.23 8.16
CA ASN A 49 5.61 -0.99 8.45
C ASN A 49 4.54 -0.74 7.37
N ALA A 50 3.26 -0.96 7.68
CA ALA A 50 2.16 -0.84 6.73
C ALA A 50 0.92 -0.15 7.32
N LYS A 51 0.28 0.70 6.51
CA LYS A 51 -0.94 1.43 6.87
C LYS A 51 -1.98 1.34 5.76
N ALA A 52 -3.21 1.09 6.16
CA ALA A 52 -4.36 1.02 5.26
C ALA A 52 -4.90 2.42 4.93
N TYR A 53 -5.31 2.60 3.68
CA TYR A 53 -5.91 3.82 3.15
C TYR A 53 -7.08 3.47 2.24
N ARG A 54 -7.97 4.44 2.04
CA ARG A 54 -9.04 4.40 1.05
C ARG A 54 -8.78 5.45 -0.04
N LEU A 55 -9.17 5.15 -1.27
CA LEU A 55 -9.05 6.08 -2.41
C LEU A 55 -10.32 6.91 -2.67
N GLY A 56 -11.45 6.51 -2.07
CA GLY A 56 -12.74 7.16 -2.26
C GLY A 56 -13.63 7.09 -1.02
N ASP A 57 -14.85 7.60 -1.15
CA ASP A 57 -15.84 7.61 -0.09
C ASP A 57 -16.48 6.24 0.15
N LEU A 58 -16.85 6.00 1.40
CA LEU A 58 -17.42 4.72 1.80
C LEU A 58 -18.90 4.65 1.40
N ASN A 59 -19.28 3.52 0.79
CA ASN A 59 -20.68 3.20 0.56
C ASN A 59 -21.41 2.85 1.88
N ASN A 60 -22.74 2.70 1.82
CA ASN A 60 -23.56 2.43 3.02
C ASN A 60 -23.31 1.04 3.62
N GLU A 61 -23.05 0.03 2.78
CA GLU A 61 -22.74 -1.32 3.21
C GLU A 61 -21.43 -1.35 4.01
N THR A 62 -20.37 -0.75 3.48
CA THR A 62 -19.06 -0.70 4.13
C THR A 62 -19.13 0.05 5.45
N LYS A 63 -19.87 1.17 5.51
CA LYS A 63 -20.13 1.88 6.77
C LYS A 63 -20.84 1.00 7.79
N PHE A 64 -21.84 0.24 7.36
CA PHE A 64 -22.56 -0.70 8.22
C PHE A 64 -21.64 -1.80 8.76
N VAL A 65 -20.85 -2.43 7.89
CA VAL A 65 -19.89 -3.49 8.25
C VAL A 65 -18.85 -2.99 9.25
N LEU A 66 -18.21 -1.85 8.98
CA LEU A 66 -17.22 -1.26 9.88
C LEU A 66 -17.82 -0.92 11.25
N LYS A 67 -19.02 -0.33 11.27
CA LYS A 67 -19.75 -0.03 12.51
C LYS A 67 -20.07 -1.30 13.29
N ARG A 68 -20.54 -2.35 12.60
CA ARG A 68 -20.88 -3.64 13.23
C ARG A 68 -19.66 -4.34 13.82
N ALA A 69 -18.50 -4.19 13.17
CA ALA A 69 -17.21 -4.70 13.60
C ALA A 69 -16.50 -3.83 14.66
N GLY A 70 -17.03 -2.63 14.96
CA GLY A 70 -16.37 -1.68 15.87
C GLY A 70 -15.06 -1.09 15.31
N MET A 71 -14.89 -1.12 13.99
CA MET A 71 -13.66 -0.71 13.31
C MET A 71 -13.76 0.73 12.82
N LYS A 72 -12.66 1.48 12.92
CA LYS A 72 -12.54 2.79 12.28
C LYS A 72 -12.26 2.61 10.79
N PRO A 73 -12.81 3.46 9.92
CA PRO A 73 -12.47 3.44 8.51
C PRO A 73 -10.99 3.83 8.30
N PRO A 74 -10.34 3.34 7.22
CA PRO A 74 -9.04 3.84 6.79
C PRO A 74 -9.06 5.34 6.50
N ASP A 75 -7.91 5.98 6.69
CA ASP A 75 -7.72 7.37 6.29
C ASP A 75 -7.81 7.51 4.77
N MET A 76 -8.29 8.66 4.28
CA MET A 76 -8.23 8.98 2.85
C MET A 76 -6.77 9.08 2.43
N LEU A 77 -6.41 8.43 1.31
CA LEU A 77 -5.08 8.58 0.74
C LEU A 77 -4.91 10.02 0.23
N PRO A 78 -3.74 10.65 0.44
CA PRO A 78 -3.41 11.90 -0.22
C PRO A 78 -3.53 11.76 -1.74
N SER A 79 -3.97 12.82 -2.42
CA SER A 79 -4.09 12.85 -3.89
C SER A 79 -2.76 12.60 -4.61
N TYR A 80 -1.63 12.77 -3.91
CA TYR A 80 -0.30 12.56 -4.45
C TYR A 80 0.62 11.92 -3.41
N LEU A 81 1.38 10.91 -3.85
CA LEU A 81 2.49 10.32 -3.12
C LEU A 81 3.80 10.57 -3.87
N ALA A 82 4.91 10.67 -3.14
CA ALA A 82 6.23 10.81 -3.74
C ALA A 82 6.59 9.59 -4.59
N ALA A 83 7.28 9.80 -5.72
CA ALA A 83 7.76 8.70 -6.57
C ALA A 83 8.62 7.70 -5.77
N GLY A 84 8.48 6.41 -6.08
CA GLY A 84 9.16 5.32 -5.38
C GLY A 84 8.56 4.96 -4.01
N THR A 85 7.48 5.62 -3.58
CA THR A 85 6.74 5.22 -2.37
C THR A 85 6.26 3.78 -2.51
N ALA A 86 6.46 2.98 -1.46
CA ALA A 86 6.07 1.58 -1.45
C ALA A 86 4.54 1.46 -1.29
N VAL A 87 3.90 0.76 -2.21
CA VAL A 87 2.45 0.54 -2.18
C VAL A 87 2.12 -0.95 -2.26
N ALA A 88 0.97 -1.31 -1.69
CA ALA A 88 0.36 -2.62 -1.80
C ALA A 88 -1.07 -2.44 -2.32
N LEU A 89 -1.39 -3.14 -3.40
CA LEU A 89 -2.71 -3.10 -4.01
C LEU A 89 -3.51 -4.30 -3.51
N VAL A 90 -4.75 -4.06 -3.09
CA VAL A 90 -5.70 -5.12 -2.79
C VAL A 90 -6.92 -4.95 -3.67
N ASP A 91 -7.57 -6.04 -4.06
CA ASP A 91 -8.86 -6.01 -4.78
C ASP A 91 -8.83 -5.29 -6.15
N HIS A 92 -7.63 -4.95 -6.64
CA HIS A 92 -7.44 -4.40 -7.98
C HIS A 92 -5.98 -4.48 -8.41
N ASN A 93 -5.78 -4.44 -9.72
CA ASN A 93 -4.46 -4.30 -10.33
C ASN A 93 -4.46 -3.40 -11.59
N GLU A 94 -5.63 -3.00 -12.10
CA GLU A 94 -5.74 -2.09 -13.25
C GLU A 94 -5.45 -0.63 -12.84
N SER A 95 -4.56 0.05 -13.59
CA SER A 95 -4.08 1.40 -13.26
C SER A 95 -5.19 2.45 -13.24
N GLN A 96 -6.21 2.28 -14.10
CA GLN A 96 -7.37 3.17 -14.18
C GLN A 96 -8.25 3.12 -12.92
N GLN A 97 -8.22 2.00 -12.19
CA GLN A 97 -8.98 1.81 -10.96
C GLN A 97 -8.20 2.27 -9.72
N SER A 98 -6.94 2.66 -9.87
CA SER A 98 -6.04 2.98 -8.77
C SER A 98 -5.83 4.49 -8.62
N MET A 99 -4.78 4.85 -7.88
CA MET A 99 -4.33 6.24 -7.74
C MET A 99 -3.70 6.78 -9.04
N GLU A 100 -3.86 8.08 -9.29
CA GLU A 100 -3.49 8.72 -10.57
C GLU A 100 -2.01 8.56 -10.94
N ASN A 101 -1.11 8.62 -9.95
CA ASN A 101 0.33 8.45 -10.17
C ASN A 101 0.86 7.05 -9.80
N LEU A 102 0.03 6.00 -9.88
CA LEU A 102 0.43 4.61 -9.57
C LEU A 102 1.71 4.18 -10.29
N LYS A 103 1.88 4.57 -11.57
CA LYS A 103 3.06 4.22 -12.39
C LYS A 103 4.38 4.75 -11.82
N MET A 104 4.34 5.75 -10.95
CA MET A 104 5.51 6.31 -10.27
C MET A 104 5.77 5.63 -8.92
N MET A 105 4.87 4.77 -8.46
CA MET A 105 4.99 4.08 -7.18
C MET A 105 5.81 2.82 -7.31
N ARG A 106 6.38 2.40 -6.17
CA ARG A 106 6.99 1.07 -6.06
C ARG A 106 5.93 0.11 -5.55
N VAL A 107 5.19 -0.50 -6.48
CA VAL A 107 4.27 -1.59 -6.14
C VAL A 107 5.10 -2.73 -5.55
N THR A 108 4.70 -3.26 -4.40
CA THR A 108 5.45 -4.31 -3.67
C THR A 108 4.64 -5.57 -3.47
N TYR A 109 3.33 -5.42 -3.30
CA TYR A 109 2.38 -6.50 -3.11
C TYR A 109 1.11 -6.24 -3.93
N VAL A 110 0.54 -7.29 -4.50
CA VAL A 110 -0.83 -7.29 -5.03
C VAL A 110 -1.53 -8.55 -4.54
N VAL A 111 -2.71 -8.38 -3.94
CA VAL A 111 -3.62 -9.46 -3.56
C VAL A 111 -4.97 -9.16 -4.17
N ASP A 112 -5.38 -9.94 -5.15
CA ASP A 112 -6.54 -9.61 -5.98
C ASP A 112 -7.23 -10.90 -6.45
N HIS A 113 -8.50 -10.82 -6.80
CA HIS A 113 -9.28 -11.95 -7.35
C HIS A 113 -9.81 -11.64 -8.76
N HIS A 114 -9.55 -10.44 -9.26
CA HIS A 114 -9.86 -10.04 -10.63
C HIS A 114 -8.88 -10.63 -11.63
N ARG A 115 -9.20 -10.51 -12.92
CA ARG A 115 -8.25 -10.78 -14.00
C ARG A 115 -7.02 -9.87 -13.86
N LEU A 116 -5.88 -10.34 -14.35
CA LEU A 116 -4.71 -9.47 -14.53
C LEU A 116 -4.99 -8.46 -15.67
N GLY A 117 -4.73 -7.19 -15.39
CA GLY A 117 -4.93 -6.04 -16.26
C GLY A 117 -3.61 -5.46 -16.80
N ASP A 118 -3.43 -4.14 -16.68
CA ASP A 118 -2.31 -3.38 -17.25
C ASP A 118 -1.16 -3.09 -16.26
N LEU A 119 -1.13 -3.80 -15.12
CA LEU A 119 -0.10 -3.62 -14.12
C LEU A 119 1.30 -3.93 -14.69
N THR A 120 2.21 -2.98 -14.52
CA THR A 120 3.62 -3.13 -14.90
C THR A 120 4.51 -2.66 -13.76
N THR A 121 5.59 -3.40 -13.48
CA THR A 121 6.56 -3.08 -12.42
C THR A 121 7.99 -3.16 -12.92
N LEU A 122 8.86 -2.31 -12.38
CA LEU A 122 10.30 -2.32 -12.69
C LEU A 122 11.07 -3.38 -11.88
N GLU A 123 10.56 -3.73 -10.71
CA GLU A 123 11.15 -4.70 -9.79
C GLU A 123 10.23 -5.92 -9.68
N PRO A 124 10.77 -7.10 -9.32
CA PRO A 124 9.95 -8.24 -8.91
C PRO A 124 9.06 -7.88 -7.73
N ILE A 125 7.81 -8.33 -7.76
CA ILE A 125 6.81 -8.05 -6.73
C ILE A 125 6.13 -9.34 -6.27
N TYR A 126 5.52 -9.30 -5.08
CA TYR A 126 4.66 -10.38 -4.62
C TYR A 126 3.27 -10.23 -5.24
N LEU A 127 2.85 -11.23 -6.03
CA LEU A 127 1.52 -11.31 -6.63
C LEU A 127 0.81 -12.56 -6.10
N ARG A 128 -0.42 -12.40 -5.60
CA ARG A 128 -1.30 -13.51 -5.25
C ARG A 128 -2.69 -13.27 -5.81
N PHE A 129 -3.14 -14.19 -6.67
CA PHE A 129 -4.48 -14.18 -7.23
C PHE A 129 -5.22 -15.46 -6.87
N GLU A 130 -6.43 -15.34 -6.32
CA GLU A 130 -7.29 -16.47 -5.98
C GLU A 130 -8.73 -16.19 -6.44
N PRO A 131 -9.39 -17.13 -7.15
CA PRO A 131 -10.74 -16.95 -7.69
C PRO A 131 -11.86 -17.11 -6.64
#